data_AF-J9UG19-F1
#
_entry.id   AF-J9UG19-F1
#
_cell.length_a   1.000
_cell.length_b   1.000
_cell.length_c   1.000
_cell.angle_alpha   90.00
_cell.angle_beta   90.00
_cell.angle_gamma   90.00
#
_symmetry.space_group_name_H-M   'P 1'
#
loop_
_entity.id
_entity.type
_entity.pdbx_description
1 polymer ?
#
loop_
_entity_poly.entity_id
_entity_poly.type
_entity_poly.pdbx_seq_one_letter_code
_entity_poly.pdbx_strand_id
1 'polypeptide(L)' 'MSLLKDIFGRKKQIKCAVCGEAIQNDFKTKYLKLNGCFGLYMLHYECDKKVKKMEAEL' A
#
# COMPACT_ATOMS: atom_id res chain seq x y z
N MET A 1 -0.73 27.62 -18.48
CA MET A 1 -1.19 26.44 -17.71
C MET A 1 -1.20 26.83 -16.24
N SER A 2 -2.29 26.56 -15.52
CA SER A 2 -2.51 27.09 -14.15
C SER A 2 -1.85 26.19 -13.11
N LEU A 3 -0.95 26.74 -12.27
CA LEU A 3 -0.24 26.08 -11.16
C LEU A 3 -1.16 25.23 -10.26
N LEU A 4 -2.41 25.65 -10.11
CA LEU A 4 -3.41 24.96 -9.31
C LEU A 4 -3.79 23.60 -9.93
N LYS A 5 -3.85 23.49 -11.26
CA LYS A 5 -4.17 22.22 -11.93
C LYS A 5 -3.06 21.18 -11.75
N ASP A 6 -1.80 21.59 -11.60
CA ASP A 6 -0.68 20.67 -11.34
C ASP A 6 -0.67 20.13 -9.91
N ILE A 7 -1.10 20.93 -8.94
CA ILE A 7 -1.19 20.52 -7.52
C ILE A 7 -2.38 19.57 -7.32
N PHE A 8 -3.54 19.89 -7.89
CA PHE A 8 -4.75 19.07 -7.76
C PHE A 8 -4.84 17.93 -8.79
N GLY A 9 -4.05 17.97 -9.86
CA GLY A 9 -4.02 16.95 -10.92
C GLY A 9 -3.21 15.69 -10.56
N ARG A 10 -2.40 15.74 -9.50
CA ARG A 10 -1.71 14.56 -8.98
C ARG A 10 -2.70 13.65 -8.27
N LYS A 11 -3.39 12.79 -9.03
CA LYS A 11 -4.10 11.63 -8.48
C LYS A 11 -3.10 10.90 -7.56
N LYS A 12 -3.36 10.91 -6.25
CA LYS A 12 -2.59 10.14 -5.28
C LYS A 12 -2.70 8.68 -5.68
N GLN A 13 -1.66 8.17 -6.34
CA GLN A 13 -1.58 6.76 -6.67
C GLN A 13 -1.56 6.00 -5.35
N ILE A 14 -2.49 5.07 -5.18
CA ILE A 14 -2.50 4.16 -4.04
C ILE A 14 -1.23 3.32 -4.15
N LYS A 15 -0.42 3.26 -3.10
CA LYS A 15 0.82 2.50 -3.05
C LYS A 15 0.69 1.33 -2.08
N CYS A 16 1.30 0.21 -2.44
CA CYS A 16 1.40 -0.95 -1.57
C CYS A 16 2.33 -0.64 -0.39
N ALA A 17 1.90 -0.93 0.82
CA ALA A 17 2.69 -0.64 2.03
C ALA A 17 3.94 -1.52 2.19
N VAL A 18 4.01 -2.65 1.47
CA VAL A 18 5.13 -3.60 1.56
C VAL A 18 6.20 -3.34 0.50
N CYS A 19 5.82 -3.19 -0.78
CA CYS A 19 6.80 -2.95 -1.85
C CYS A 19 6.94 -1.49 -2.29
N GLY A 20 6.03 -0.60 -1.88
CA GLY A 20 6.04 0.82 -2.25
C GLY A 20 5.57 1.13 -3.67
N GLU A 21 5.31 0.11 -4.50
CA GLU A 21 4.82 0.28 -5.87
C GLU A 21 3.33 0.65 -5.91
N ALA A 22 2.92 1.25 -7.03
CA ALA A 22 1.53 1.63 -7.25
C ALA A 22 0.62 0.39 -7.36
N ILE A 23 -0.55 0.46 -6.75
CA ILE A 23 -1.62 -0.50 -6.89
C ILE A 23 -2.45 -0.08 -8.10
N GLN A 24 -2.28 -0.80 -9.21
CA GLN A 24 -3.05 -0.58 -10.44
C GLN A 24 -4.20 -1.58 -10.62
N ASN A 25 -4.12 -2.73 -9.93
CA ASN A 25 -5.06 -3.86 -10.05
C ASN A 25 -5.69 -4.19 -8.68
N ASP A 26 -6.28 -5.38 -8.58
CA ASP A 26 -6.83 -5.92 -7.35
C ASP A 26 -5.86 -5.85 -6.18
N PHE A 27 -6.37 -5.39 -5.04
CA PHE A 27 -5.63 -5.25 -3.80
C PHE A 27 -6.37 -5.90 -2.65
N LYS A 28 -5.64 -6.04 -1.55
CA LYS A 28 -6.17 -6.50 -0.29
C LYS A 28 -5.82 -5.52 0.80
N THR A 29 -6.76 -5.29 1.71
CA THR A 29 -6.52 -4.51 2.91
C THR A 29 -6.22 -5.45 4.07
N LYS A 30 -5.14 -5.19 4.79
CA LYS A 30 -4.79 -5.95 6.00
C LYS A 30 -4.34 -5.00 7.09
N TYR A 31 -4.70 -5.33 8.32
CA TYR A 31 -4.15 -4.65 9.48
C TYR A 31 -2.73 -5.12 9.71
N LEU A 32 -1.78 -4.20 9.65
CA LEU A 32 -0.36 -4.47 9.89
C LEU A 32 0.18 -3.50 10.92
N LYS A 33 1.14 -3.98 11.70
CA LYS A 33 1.98 -3.13 12.55
C LYS A 33 3.23 -2.77 11.77
N LEU A 34 3.27 -1.58 11.19
CA LEU A 34 4.44 -1.06 10.46
C LEU A 34 5.03 0.10 11.26
N ASN A 35 6.34 0.08 11.47
CA ASN A 35 7.08 1.11 12.23
C ASN A 35 6.48 1.41 13.62
N GLY A 36 5.97 0.37 14.30
CA GLY A 36 5.35 0.51 15.62
C GLY A 36 3.88 0.98 15.59
N CYS A 37 3.37 1.45 14.45
CA CYS A 37 1.98 1.90 14.30
C CYS A 37 1.11 0.77 13.74
N PHE A 38 -0.02 0.51 14.41
CA PHE A 38 -1.03 -0.41 13.90
C PHE A 38 -1.99 0.35 12.98
N GLY A 39 -2.14 -0.12 11.74
CA GLY A 39 -2.97 0.56 10.76
C GLY A 39 -3.50 -0.39 9.70
N LEU A 40 -4.56 0.05 9.02
CA LEU A 40 -5.07 -0.64 7.85
C LEU A 40 -4.23 -0.23 6.63
N TYR A 41 -3.58 -1.20 6.00
CA TYR A 41 -2.72 -0.97 4.85
C TYR A 41 -3.25 -1.71 3.62
N MET A 42 -3.11 -1.06 2.46
CA MET A 42 -3.39 -1.67 1.16
C MET A 42 -2.14 -2.38 0.65
N LEU A 43 -2.33 -3.58 0.15
CA LEU A 43 -1.27 -4.50 -0.27
C LEU A 43 -1.65 -5.14 -1.60
N HIS A 44 -0.65 -5.40 -2.44
CA HIS A 44 -0.83 -6.37 -3.51
C HIS A 44 -1.07 -7.76 -2.91
N TYR A 45 -1.84 -8.59 -3.60
CA TYR A 45 -2.10 -9.97 -3.18
C TYR A 45 -0.82 -10.80 -2.98
N GLU A 46 0.19 -10.59 -3.83
CA GLU A 46 1.48 -11.27 -3.70
C GLU A 46 2.23 -10.81 -2.44
N CYS A 47 2.13 -9.52 -2.11
CA CYS A 47 2.70 -8.97 -0.88
C CYS A 47 1.98 -9.52 0.36
N ASP A 48 0.64 -9.64 0.35
CA ASP A 48 -0.12 -10.28 1.45
C ASP A 48 0.33 -11.72 1.69
N LYS A 49 0.54 -12.50 0.62
CA LYS A 49 1.05 -13.88 0.73
C LYS A 49 2.43 -13.94 1.38
N LYS A 50 3.34 -13.04 1.00
CA LYS A 50 4.69 -12.97 1.61
C LYS A 50 4.61 -12.64 3.10
N VAL A 51 3.81 -11.63 3.46
CA VAL A 51 3.62 -11.25 4.87
C VAL A 51 3.02 -12.40 5.68
N LYS A 52 2.00 -13.09 5.16
CA LYS A 52 1.41 -14.25 5.85
C LYS A 52 2.39 -15.39 6.06
N LYS A 53 3.31 -15.64 5.13
CA LYS A 53 4.37 -16.65 5.31
C LYS A 53 5.31 -16.25 6.44
N MET A 54 5.79 -15.00 6.43
CA MET A 54 6.66 -14.49 7.50
C MET A 54 5.98 -14.55 8.87
N GLU A 55 4.69 -14.21 8.97
CA GLU A 55 3.92 -14.32 10.21
C GLU A 55 3.73 -15.76 10.70
N ALA A 56 3.72 -16.75 9.79
CA ALA A 56 3.58 -18.15 10.15
C ALA A 56 4.89 -18.81 10.57
N GLU A 57 6.03 -18.20 10.20
CA GLU A 57 7.38 -18.64 10.55
C GLU A 57 7.91 -18.00 11.85
N LEU A 58 7.10 -17.14 12.48
CA LEU A 58 7.42 -16.36 13.69
C LEU A 58 6.66 -16.92 14.90
#